data_AF-A0A3Q2DDL9-F1
#
_entry.id   AF-A0A3Q2DDL9-F1
#
_cell.length_a   1.000
_cell.length_b   1.000
_cell.length_c   1.000
_cell.angle_alpha   90.00
_cell.angle_beta   90.00
_cell.angle_gamma   90.00
#
_symmetry.space_group_name_H-M   'P 1'
#
loop_
_entity.id
_entity.type
_entity.pdbx_description
1 polymer ?
#
loop_
_entity_poly.entity_id
_entity_poly.type
_entity_poly.pdbx_seq_one_letter_code
_entity_poly.pdbx_strand_id
1 'polypeptide(L)'
;MLVFNMLQKDLEVSQLRPLYPIAGQTTQPALDGSSPQIILQRPFVYFGTQYNQIYVNHNGHMTFDSPWWMYIPQSFPMYGSRDIIAPFWTDFDNTWTGLVYYKQYTNGSILNQATEDINKYFPQFNFNANWVFVATWYEMPYWLHQSAVGFFQAVLISGGQYSFVLMNYGKITPPSWNVQVGYDTINSTHHLTVPGSFSSNVLGNYSVFRDGSNVNVPGRWAFRLDHGSRGCTFQSKRYICVAHLQTADLLQCKCKYQYDG
;
A
#
# COMPACT_ATOMS: atom_id res chain seq x y z
N MET A 1 28.92 -2.66 26.87
CA MET A 1 29.27 -3.90 26.14
C MET A 1 28.11 -4.86 26.29
N LEU A 2 27.19 -4.87 25.31
CA LEU A 2 26.26 -5.97 25.01
C LEU A 2 25.89 -5.77 23.54
N VAL A 3 26.81 -6.24 22.70
CA VAL A 3 26.75 -6.27 21.24
C VAL A 3 25.97 -7.52 20.87
N PHE A 4 25.00 -7.35 19.98
CA PHE A 4 24.47 -8.34 19.04
C PHE A 4 24.15 -9.75 19.57
N ASN A 5 22.86 -10.03 19.71
CA ASN A 5 22.29 -11.33 19.36
C ASN A 5 20.79 -11.16 19.06
N MET A 6 20.47 -10.39 18.02
CA MET A 6 19.23 -10.62 17.27
C MET A 6 19.57 -11.53 16.08
N LEU A 7 19.95 -12.76 16.40
CA LEU A 7 19.80 -13.87 15.47
C LEU A 7 18.34 -13.92 15.09
N GLN A 8 18.06 -13.65 13.81
CA GLN A 8 16.96 -14.18 13.02
C GLN A 8 15.94 -14.97 13.85
N LYS A 9 14.96 -14.25 14.40
CA LYS A 9 13.68 -14.88 14.67
C LYS A 9 13.01 -14.99 13.31
N ASP A 10 13.36 -16.04 12.57
CA ASP A 10 12.52 -16.59 11.51
C ASP A 10 11.20 -16.98 12.18
N LEU A 11 10.34 -15.98 12.41
CA LEU A 11 8.95 -16.19 12.75
C LEU A 11 8.37 -17.10 11.68
N GLU A 12 7.83 -18.25 12.09
CA GLU A 12 7.23 -19.23 11.18
C GLU A 12 6.32 -18.52 10.16
N VAL A 13 6.80 -18.47 8.92
CA VAL A 13 6.18 -17.77 7.77
C VAL A 13 4.77 -18.30 7.47
N SER A 14 4.39 -19.46 8.03
CA SER A 14 3.06 -20.06 7.90
C SER A 14 1.97 -19.35 8.72
N GLN A 15 2.31 -18.62 9.80
CA GLN A 15 1.31 -17.93 10.66
C GLN A 15 1.15 -16.44 10.36
N LEU A 16 1.97 -15.85 9.47
CA LEU A 16 1.98 -14.41 9.15
C LEU A 16 1.41 -14.06 7.77
N ARG A 17 0.80 -15.01 7.05
CA ARG A 17 0.12 -14.69 5.78
C ARG A 17 -0.99 -13.67 6.06
N PRO A 18 -1.05 -12.55 5.31
CA PRO A 18 -0.53 -12.37 3.96
C PRO A 18 0.81 -11.60 3.82
N LEU A 19 1.66 -11.53 4.84
CA LEU A 19 2.85 -10.67 4.80
C LEU A 19 4.00 -11.25 3.95
N TYR A 20 4.75 -10.36 3.30
CA TYR A 20 6.05 -10.65 2.70
C TYR A 20 7.16 -10.55 3.77
N PRO A 21 8.35 -11.13 3.56
CA PRO A 21 9.43 -11.08 4.55
C PRO A 21 9.81 -9.64 4.93
N ILE A 22 9.99 -9.42 6.24
CA ILE A 22 10.44 -8.15 6.79
C ILE A 22 11.97 -8.13 6.73
N ALA A 23 12.52 -7.29 5.86
CA ALA A 23 13.96 -7.23 5.64
C ALA A 23 14.37 -5.90 5.01
N GLY A 24 15.68 -5.64 4.99
CA GLY A 24 16.29 -4.53 4.27
C GLY A 24 16.78 -3.41 5.17
N GLN A 25 16.82 -2.21 4.62
CA GLN A 25 17.23 -1.01 5.34
C GLN A 25 16.08 -0.52 6.23
N THR A 26 16.43 0.17 7.31
CA THR A 26 15.47 0.88 8.16
C THR A 26 15.64 2.38 8.03
N THR A 27 14.54 3.12 8.16
CA THR A 27 14.63 4.55 8.42
C THR A 27 15.16 4.80 9.83
N GLN A 28 15.74 5.98 10.06
CA GLN A 28 16.11 6.40 11.41
C GLN A 28 14.85 6.78 12.20
N PRO A 29 14.70 6.34 13.46
CA PRO A 29 13.63 6.78 14.35
C PRO A 29 13.48 8.31 14.38
N ALA A 30 12.26 8.80 14.20
CA ALA A 30 11.89 10.21 14.26
C ALA A 30 10.37 10.36 14.42
N LEU A 31 9.90 11.52 14.89
CA LEU A 31 8.47 11.84 14.94
C LEU A 31 7.88 11.89 13.53
N ASP A 32 8.32 12.83 12.70
CA ASP A 32 7.92 12.96 11.31
C ASP A 32 9.12 12.77 10.40
N GLY A 33 9.26 11.57 9.86
CA GLY A 33 10.41 11.19 9.05
C GLY A 33 10.06 10.48 7.76
N SER A 34 11.07 10.29 6.93
CA SER A 34 10.99 9.56 5.69
C SER A 34 12.33 8.89 5.41
N SER A 35 12.31 7.86 4.56
CA SER A 35 13.54 7.38 3.94
C SER A 35 14.26 8.49 3.18
N PRO A 36 15.59 8.38 2.98
CA PRO A 36 16.25 9.10 1.90
C PRO A 36 15.67 8.70 0.53
N GLN A 37 16.14 9.32 -0.54
CA GLN A 37 15.77 8.90 -1.90
C GLN A 37 16.21 7.45 -2.14
N ILE A 38 15.25 6.59 -2.45
CA ILE A 38 15.52 5.20 -2.82
C ILE A 38 15.48 5.12 -4.33
N ILE A 39 16.64 4.85 -4.95
CA ILE A 39 16.73 4.60 -6.39
C ILE A 39 16.20 3.20 -6.69
N LEU A 40 15.24 3.10 -7.62
CA LEU A 40 14.66 1.82 -8.00
C LEU A 40 15.60 1.07 -8.95
N GLN A 41 15.83 -0.22 -8.67
CA GLN A 41 16.68 -1.10 -9.47
C GLN A 41 16.03 -1.45 -10.82
N ARG A 42 14.70 -1.36 -10.90
CA ARG A 42 13.90 -1.42 -12.12
C ARG A 42 12.84 -0.32 -12.04
N PRO A 43 12.40 0.25 -13.18
CA PRO A 43 11.34 1.24 -13.15
C PRO A 43 10.00 0.67 -12.67
N PHE A 44 9.22 1.53 -12.02
CA PHE A 44 7.85 1.26 -11.61
C PHE A 44 6.90 2.16 -12.38
N VAL A 45 5.89 1.60 -13.04
CA VAL A 45 4.91 2.38 -13.83
C VAL A 45 3.70 2.67 -12.96
N TYR A 46 3.44 3.94 -12.70
CA TYR A 46 2.29 4.42 -11.95
C TYR A 46 1.44 5.31 -12.86
N PHE A 47 0.31 4.76 -13.30
CA PHE A 47 -0.67 5.37 -14.21
C PHE A 47 -0.05 5.97 -15.48
N GLY A 48 0.81 5.21 -16.16
CA GLY A 48 1.51 5.62 -17.37
C GLY A 48 2.78 6.44 -17.13
N THR A 49 3.01 6.93 -15.91
CA THR A 49 4.25 7.60 -15.53
C THR A 49 5.26 6.59 -15.02
N GLN A 50 6.47 6.61 -15.59
CA GLN A 50 7.55 5.74 -15.14
C GLN A 50 8.37 6.44 -14.05
N TYR A 51 8.44 5.83 -12.87
CA TYR A 51 9.26 6.28 -11.76
C TYR A 51 10.51 5.41 -11.58
N ASN A 52 11.62 6.07 -11.25
CA ASN A 52 12.91 5.45 -10.96
C ASN A 52 13.38 5.72 -9.53
N GLN A 53 12.52 6.34 -8.71
CA GLN A 53 12.78 6.60 -7.30
C GLN A 53 11.50 6.52 -6.48
N ILE A 54 11.64 6.32 -5.17
CA ILE A 54 10.54 6.34 -4.21
C ILE A 54 11.04 6.85 -2.85
N TYR A 55 10.11 7.35 -2.04
CA TYR A 55 10.31 7.72 -0.65
C TYR A 55 9.28 6.99 0.21
N VAL A 56 9.72 6.43 1.34
CA VAL A 56 8.85 5.72 2.29
C VAL A 56 8.73 6.56 3.55
N ASN A 57 7.54 7.11 3.79
CA ASN A 57 7.28 8.01 4.89
C ASN A 57 6.92 7.23 6.17
N HIS A 58 7.29 7.76 7.34
CA HIS A 58 6.92 7.16 8.64
C HIS A 58 5.41 7.12 8.84
N ASN A 59 4.69 8.13 8.33
CA ASN A 59 3.24 8.27 8.42
C ASN A 59 2.50 7.37 7.42
N GLY A 60 3.05 6.21 7.05
CA GLY A 60 2.32 5.15 6.35
C GLY A 60 1.92 5.42 4.89
N HIS A 61 2.66 6.30 4.22
CA HIS A 61 2.50 6.58 2.78
C HIS A 61 3.84 6.61 2.05
N MET A 62 3.78 6.55 0.72
CA MET A 62 4.92 6.64 -0.18
C MET A 62 4.65 7.65 -1.28
N THR A 63 5.68 8.36 -1.69
CA THR A 63 5.68 9.34 -2.77
C THR A 63 6.84 9.07 -3.71
N PHE A 64 6.76 9.58 -4.94
CA PHE A 64 7.77 9.31 -5.97
C PHE A 64 8.68 10.50 -6.28
N ASP A 65 8.26 11.73 -5.99
CA ASP A 65 8.99 12.93 -6.38
C ASP A 65 9.92 13.45 -5.28
N SER A 66 9.44 13.48 -4.03
CA SER A 66 10.17 14.00 -2.86
C SER A 66 9.56 13.46 -1.55
N PRO A 67 10.28 13.47 -0.42
CA PRO A 67 9.67 13.17 0.88
C PRO A 67 8.61 14.23 1.19
N TRP A 68 7.50 13.82 1.78
CA TRP A 68 6.39 14.71 2.11
C TRP A 68 6.21 14.82 3.62
N TRP A 69 6.06 16.05 4.12
CA TRP A 69 5.98 16.35 5.56
C TRP A 69 4.58 16.13 6.15
N MET A 70 3.58 15.81 5.33
CA MET A 70 2.19 15.77 5.78
C MET A 70 1.90 14.50 6.59
N TYR A 71 1.74 14.66 7.90
CA TYR A 71 1.32 13.62 8.84
C TYR A 71 -0.20 13.47 8.90
N ILE A 72 -0.95 14.54 8.63
CA ILE A 72 -2.42 14.54 8.63
C ILE A 72 -2.94 13.92 7.33
N PRO A 73 -3.65 12.79 7.39
CA PRO A 73 -4.21 12.18 6.19
C PRO A 73 -5.28 13.07 5.55
N GLN A 74 -5.31 13.04 4.22
CA GLN A 74 -6.33 13.67 3.38
C GLN A 74 -7.16 12.60 2.68
N SER A 75 -8.47 12.83 2.54
CA SER A 75 -9.34 11.90 1.83
C SER A 75 -9.04 11.90 0.34
N PHE A 76 -8.99 10.72 -0.28
CA PHE A 76 -8.91 10.63 -1.75
C PHE A 76 -10.33 10.67 -2.36
N PRO A 77 -10.53 11.40 -3.48
CA PRO A 77 -9.54 12.18 -4.22
C PRO A 77 -9.11 13.46 -3.50
N MET A 78 -7.81 13.69 -3.45
CA MET A 78 -7.15 14.83 -2.80
C MET A 78 -7.09 16.05 -3.72
N TYR A 79 -7.16 15.85 -5.04
CA TYR A 79 -6.90 16.88 -6.06
C TYR A 79 -5.56 17.60 -5.86
N GLY A 80 -4.57 16.86 -5.34
CA GLY A 80 -3.25 17.39 -5.03
C GLY A 80 -2.26 17.32 -6.19
N SER A 81 -1.06 17.83 -5.96
CA SER A 81 0.00 17.91 -6.97
C SER A 81 0.99 16.74 -6.92
N ARG A 82 0.62 15.60 -6.33
CA ARG A 82 1.56 14.51 -6.05
C ARG A 82 0.94 13.13 -6.24
N ASP A 83 1.73 12.23 -6.79
CA ASP A 83 1.41 10.80 -6.84
C ASP A 83 1.74 10.16 -5.48
N ILE A 84 0.78 9.41 -4.93
CA ILE A 84 0.85 8.85 -3.58
C ILE A 84 0.25 7.44 -3.52
N ILE A 85 0.94 6.55 -2.80
CA ILE A 85 0.40 5.26 -2.38
C ILE A 85 0.39 5.25 -0.85
N ALA A 86 -0.79 5.10 -0.26
CA ALA A 86 -1.02 5.13 1.17
C ALA A 86 -1.58 3.77 1.64
N PRO A 87 -0.72 2.78 1.96
CA PRO A 87 -1.20 1.54 2.55
C PRO A 87 -1.87 1.76 3.92
N PHE A 88 -1.45 2.76 4.70
CA PHE A 88 -2.13 3.15 5.94
C PHE A 88 -1.64 4.54 6.40
N TRP A 89 -2.15 5.61 5.81
CA TRP A 89 -1.72 6.96 6.15
C TRP A 89 -2.44 7.49 7.38
N THR A 90 -1.68 7.72 8.44
CA THR A 90 -2.10 8.36 9.69
C THR A 90 -0.87 8.90 10.43
N ASP A 91 -1.10 9.53 11.58
CA ASP A 91 -0.07 10.15 12.41
C ASP A 91 0.62 9.12 13.33
N PHE A 92 1.87 8.78 13.00
CA PHE A 92 2.71 7.83 13.72
C PHE A 92 3.88 8.55 14.41
N ASP A 93 4.33 8.01 15.55
CA ASP A 93 5.54 8.45 16.24
C ASP A 93 6.43 7.23 16.52
N ASN A 94 7.45 7.04 15.70
CA ASN A 94 8.43 5.97 15.87
C ASN A 94 9.76 6.46 16.46
N THR A 95 9.74 7.51 17.30
CA THR A 95 10.95 8.03 17.97
C THR A 95 11.59 6.99 18.90
N TRP A 96 10.79 6.12 19.51
CA TRP A 96 11.25 5.16 20.54
C TRP A 96 11.11 3.69 20.14
N THR A 97 10.06 3.35 19.40
CA THR A 97 9.70 1.98 19.02
C THR A 97 9.06 1.96 17.64
N GLY A 98 9.01 0.77 17.04
CA GLY A 98 8.51 0.62 15.67
C GLY A 98 9.54 1.08 14.64
N LEU A 99 9.54 0.44 13.48
CA LEU A 99 10.51 0.71 12.43
C LEU A 99 9.87 0.58 11.05
N VAL A 100 10.32 1.40 10.12
CA VAL A 100 9.99 1.28 8.71
C VAL A 100 11.13 0.54 8.01
N TYR A 101 10.85 -0.66 7.51
CA TYR A 101 11.78 -1.47 6.71
C TYR A 101 11.46 -1.33 5.24
N TYR A 102 12.49 -1.34 4.40
CA TYR A 102 12.30 -1.45 2.96
C TYR A 102 13.40 -2.24 2.24
N LYS A 103 13.00 -3.03 1.26
CA LYS A 103 13.92 -3.84 0.42
C LYS A 103 13.40 -4.01 -1.00
N GLN A 104 14.33 -4.01 -1.94
CA GLN A 104 14.10 -4.36 -3.35
C GLN A 104 14.62 -5.77 -3.64
N TYR A 105 13.95 -6.45 -4.57
CA TYR A 105 14.30 -7.76 -5.07
C TYR A 105 14.22 -7.73 -6.60
N THR A 106 15.23 -8.29 -7.27
CA THR A 106 15.28 -8.47 -8.73
C THR A 106 15.53 -9.92 -9.14
N ASN A 107 15.62 -10.83 -8.17
CA ASN A 107 15.79 -12.27 -8.33
C ASN A 107 15.33 -13.01 -7.06
N GLY A 108 15.30 -14.34 -7.12
CA GLY A 108 15.01 -15.21 -5.98
C GLY A 108 13.53 -15.49 -5.75
N SER A 109 13.23 -16.22 -4.68
CA SER A 109 11.90 -16.76 -4.37
C SER A 109 10.82 -15.69 -4.18
N ILE A 110 11.19 -14.47 -3.82
CA ILE A 110 10.23 -13.35 -3.64
C ILE A 110 9.58 -12.95 -4.96
N LEU A 111 10.31 -12.99 -6.08
CA LEU A 111 9.73 -12.74 -7.41
C LEU A 111 8.78 -13.87 -7.82
N ASN A 112 9.12 -15.12 -7.49
CA ASN A 112 8.24 -16.26 -7.77
C ASN A 112 6.93 -16.14 -6.98
N GLN A 113 7.01 -15.83 -5.68
CA GLN A 113 5.84 -15.59 -4.84
C GLN A 113 4.98 -14.44 -5.39
N ALA A 114 5.59 -13.31 -5.76
CA ALA A 114 4.87 -12.18 -6.35
C ALA A 114 4.22 -12.52 -7.70
N THR A 115 4.90 -13.32 -8.51
CA THR A 115 4.37 -13.81 -9.79
C THR A 115 3.15 -14.70 -9.56
N GLU A 116 3.23 -15.67 -8.64
CA GLU A 116 2.14 -16.55 -8.28
C GLU A 116 0.94 -15.78 -7.71
N ASP A 117 1.19 -14.84 -6.81
CA ASP A 117 0.16 -13.96 -6.23
C ASP A 117 -0.58 -13.18 -7.32
N ILE A 118 0.15 -12.47 -8.19
CA ILE A 118 -0.47 -11.65 -9.24
C ILE A 118 -1.21 -12.53 -10.25
N ASN A 119 -0.65 -13.66 -10.68
CA ASN A 119 -1.34 -14.56 -11.60
C ASN A 119 -2.58 -15.23 -10.98
N LYS A 120 -2.60 -15.41 -9.66
CA LYS A 120 -3.80 -15.88 -8.95
C LYS A 120 -4.90 -14.83 -8.95
N TYR A 121 -4.58 -13.56 -8.72
CA TYR A 121 -5.59 -12.49 -8.60
C TYR A 121 -5.97 -11.83 -9.93
N PHE A 122 -5.05 -11.86 -10.91
CA PHE A 122 -5.18 -11.24 -12.22
C PHE A 122 -4.72 -12.19 -13.34
N PRO A 123 -5.36 -13.36 -13.51
CA PRO A 123 -4.91 -14.42 -14.42
C PRO A 123 -4.89 -14.00 -15.90
N GLN A 124 -5.61 -12.94 -16.28
CA GLN A 124 -5.71 -12.46 -17.65
C GLN A 124 -4.42 -11.86 -18.23
N PHE A 125 -3.42 -11.53 -17.40
CA PHE A 125 -2.22 -10.82 -17.86
C PHE A 125 -1.01 -11.72 -18.12
N ASN A 126 -1.06 -13.01 -17.73
CA ASN A 126 0.08 -13.94 -17.80
C ASN A 126 1.38 -13.27 -17.32
N PHE A 127 1.35 -12.83 -16.08
CA PHE A 127 2.35 -11.93 -15.50
C PHE A 127 3.62 -12.67 -15.08
N ASN A 128 4.75 -11.97 -15.13
CA ASN A 128 6.01 -12.41 -14.53
C ASN A 128 6.67 -11.22 -13.84
N ALA A 129 6.91 -11.33 -12.53
CA ALA A 129 7.58 -10.28 -11.78
C ALA A 129 9.07 -10.24 -12.11
N ASN A 130 9.59 -9.07 -12.46
CA ASN A 130 11.03 -8.83 -12.61
C ASN A 130 11.59 -7.89 -11.53
N TRP A 131 10.72 -7.32 -10.71
CA TRP A 131 11.08 -6.45 -9.59
C TRP A 131 9.98 -6.44 -8.53
N VAL A 132 10.41 -6.48 -7.27
CA VAL A 132 9.53 -6.36 -6.10
C VAL A 132 10.17 -5.41 -5.11
N PHE A 133 9.39 -4.45 -4.60
CA PHE A 133 9.75 -3.60 -3.47
C PHE A 133 8.78 -3.82 -2.32
N VAL A 134 9.32 -4.18 -1.16
CA VAL A 134 8.55 -4.38 0.06
C VAL A 134 8.88 -3.24 1.00
N ALA A 135 7.88 -2.43 1.36
CA ALA A 135 7.93 -1.48 2.47
C ALA A 135 7.07 -2.02 3.62
N THR A 136 7.63 -2.08 4.82
CA THR A 136 6.95 -2.58 6.02
C THR A 136 7.01 -1.55 7.12
N TRP A 137 5.84 -1.17 7.63
CA TRP A 137 5.69 -0.40 8.85
C TRP A 137 5.47 -1.39 9.98
N TYR A 138 6.52 -1.70 10.73
CA TYR A 138 6.52 -2.75 11.73
C TYR A 138 6.23 -2.17 13.11
N GLU A 139 5.08 -2.52 13.67
CA GLU A 139 4.62 -2.09 15.01
C GLU A 139 4.78 -0.58 15.24
N MET A 140 4.33 0.23 14.27
CA MET A 140 4.42 1.69 14.30
C MET A 140 3.47 2.26 15.37
N PRO A 141 3.95 3.00 16.38
CA PRO A 141 3.11 3.59 17.43
C PRO A 141 2.37 4.82 16.93
N TYR A 142 1.09 4.98 17.29
CA TYR A 142 0.36 6.21 16.96
C TYR A 142 0.85 7.39 17.80
N TRP A 143 0.87 8.59 17.21
CA TRP A 143 1.15 9.81 17.96
C TRP A 143 0.17 9.99 19.12
N LEU A 144 0.70 10.33 20.31
CA LEU A 144 0.03 10.38 21.63
C LEU A 144 -0.52 9.04 22.19
N HIS A 145 -0.32 7.90 21.51
CA HIS A 145 -0.81 6.59 21.97
C HIS A 145 0.19 5.46 21.68
N GLN A 146 1.33 5.49 22.37
CA GLN A 146 2.45 4.58 22.09
C GLN A 146 2.18 3.09 22.38
N SER A 147 1.11 2.76 23.12
CA SER A 147 0.69 1.36 23.35
C SER A 147 -0.16 0.77 22.23
N ALA A 148 -0.65 1.63 21.31
CA ALA A 148 -1.41 1.26 20.13
C ALA A 148 -0.50 1.34 18.89
N VAL A 149 -0.47 0.27 18.11
CA VAL A 149 0.45 0.10 16.99
C VAL A 149 -0.25 -0.36 15.71
N GLY A 150 0.29 0.10 14.57
CA GLY A 150 -0.02 -0.40 13.24
C GLY A 150 1.10 -1.30 12.70
N PHE A 151 0.74 -2.47 12.19
CA PHE A 151 1.64 -3.35 11.43
C PHE A 151 1.05 -3.64 10.04
N PHE A 152 1.70 -3.11 9.00
CA PHE A 152 1.23 -3.23 7.62
C PHE A 152 2.39 -3.13 6.61
N GLN A 153 2.10 -3.49 5.36
CA GLN A 153 3.05 -3.46 4.24
C GLN A 153 2.43 -2.90 2.98
N ALA A 154 3.27 -2.30 2.14
CA ALA A 154 3.02 -2.18 0.71
C ALA A 154 4.07 -2.99 -0.07
N VAL A 155 3.61 -3.78 -1.02
CA VAL A 155 4.45 -4.58 -1.92
C VAL A 155 4.21 -4.09 -3.34
N LEU A 156 5.13 -3.30 -3.88
CA LEU A 156 5.11 -2.87 -5.28
C LEU A 156 5.75 -3.95 -6.14
N ILE A 157 5.05 -4.38 -7.18
CA ILE A 157 5.44 -5.51 -8.03
C ILE A 157 5.43 -5.02 -9.48
N SER A 158 6.55 -5.15 -10.17
CA SER A 158 6.68 -4.79 -11.60
C SER A 158 7.07 -6.00 -12.42
N GLY A 159 6.46 -6.10 -13.61
CA GLY A 159 6.84 -7.02 -14.69
C GLY A 159 7.32 -6.27 -15.92
N GLY A 160 7.84 -5.05 -15.74
CA GLY A 160 8.15 -4.12 -16.83
C GLY A 160 6.95 -3.26 -17.20
N GLN A 161 6.03 -3.79 -18.02
CA GLN A 161 4.85 -3.02 -18.47
C GLN A 161 3.66 -3.06 -17.51
N TYR A 162 3.60 -4.08 -16.64
CA TYR A 162 2.56 -4.20 -15.63
C TYR A 162 3.10 -3.85 -14.26
N SER A 163 2.32 -3.13 -13.48
CA SER A 163 2.68 -2.69 -12.13
C SER A 163 1.49 -2.92 -11.20
N PHE A 164 1.76 -3.48 -10.04
CA PHE A 164 0.75 -3.80 -9.03
C PHE A 164 1.21 -3.34 -7.65
N VAL A 165 0.26 -3.11 -6.75
CA VAL A 165 0.51 -2.99 -5.32
C VAL A 165 -0.32 -4.02 -4.57
N LEU A 166 0.32 -4.70 -3.62
CA LEU A 166 -0.37 -5.43 -2.55
C LEU A 166 -0.24 -4.62 -1.26
N MET A 167 -1.35 -4.32 -0.61
CA MET A 167 -1.40 -3.76 0.74
C MET A 167 -1.74 -4.90 1.70
N ASN A 168 -0.83 -5.23 2.60
CA ASN A 168 -0.98 -6.34 3.55
C ASN A 168 -1.07 -5.80 4.98
N TYR A 169 -1.94 -6.38 5.79
CA TYR A 169 -2.19 -5.94 7.16
C TYR A 169 -1.93 -7.07 8.15
N GLY A 170 -1.08 -6.79 9.12
CA GLY A 170 -0.91 -7.60 10.33
C GLY A 170 -1.80 -7.07 11.44
N LYS A 171 -1.24 -6.95 12.65
CA LYS A 171 -1.95 -6.37 13.79
C LYS A 171 -2.17 -4.87 13.57
N ILE A 172 -3.42 -4.44 13.55
CA ILE A 172 -3.82 -3.03 13.59
C ILE A 172 -4.62 -2.84 14.88
N THR A 173 -4.12 -2.02 15.81
CA THR A 173 -4.95 -1.54 16.91
C THR A 173 -5.76 -0.32 16.44
N PRO A 174 -6.93 -0.06 17.06
CA PRO A 174 -7.75 1.11 16.75
C PRO A 174 -6.92 2.41 16.78
N PRO A 175 -6.83 3.18 15.68
CA PRO A 175 -6.15 4.47 15.65
C PRO A 175 -7.01 5.55 16.32
N SER A 176 -6.41 6.49 17.04
CA SER A 176 -7.15 7.68 17.54
C SER A 176 -7.37 8.74 16.45
N TRP A 177 -6.66 8.62 15.33
CA TRP A 177 -6.64 9.57 14.23
C TRP A 177 -7.35 9.00 13.00
N ASN A 178 -7.72 9.88 12.08
CA ASN A 178 -8.21 9.46 10.77
C ASN A 178 -7.15 8.60 10.06
N VAL A 179 -7.61 7.70 9.20
CA VAL A 179 -6.75 6.86 8.37
C VAL A 179 -7.21 6.95 6.93
N GLN A 180 -6.26 7.18 6.01
CA GLN A 180 -6.46 7.02 4.57
C GLN A 180 -5.74 5.77 4.07
N VAL A 181 -6.49 4.89 3.38
CA VAL A 181 -5.93 3.73 2.69
C VAL A 181 -6.30 3.78 1.22
N GLY A 182 -5.30 3.66 0.34
CA GLY A 182 -5.49 3.61 -1.10
C GLY A 182 -4.37 4.29 -1.85
N TYR A 183 -4.71 4.93 -2.97
CA TYR A 183 -3.75 5.66 -3.79
C TYR A 183 -4.42 6.83 -4.49
N ASP A 184 -3.62 7.80 -4.91
CA ASP A 184 -4.07 8.98 -5.65
C ASP A 184 -2.97 9.44 -6.61
N THR A 185 -3.36 10.12 -7.68
CA THR A 185 -2.44 10.72 -8.64
C THR A 185 -2.50 12.24 -8.61
N ILE A 186 -1.57 12.89 -9.28
CA ILE A 186 -1.62 14.32 -9.58
C ILE A 186 -3.00 14.67 -10.19
N ASN A 187 -3.64 15.68 -9.60
CA ASN A 187 -4.99 16.15 -9.90
C ASN A 187 -6.08 15.08 -9.75
N SER A 188 -5.78 13.97 -9.07
CA SER A 188 -6.67 12.83 -8.89
C SER A 188 -7.25 12.27 -10.19
N THR A 189 -6.44 12.26 -11.25
CA THR A 189 -6.82 11.65 -12.53
C THR A 189 -7.12 10.15 -12.38
N HIS A 190 -6.47 9.49 -11.43
CA HIS A 190 -6.76 8.14 -10.97
C HIS A 190 -6.62 8.09 -9.45
N HIS A 191 -7.62 7.53 -8.77
CA HIS A 191 -7.60 7.39 -7.32
C HIS A 191 -8.42 6.19 -6.88
N LEU A 192 -8.13 5.70 -5.69
CA LEU A 192 -8.92 4.67 -5.03
C LEU A 192 -8.85 4.87 -3.52
N THR A 193 -10.01 4.73 -2.88
CA THR A 193 -10.14 4.69 -1.42
C THR A 193 -10.60 3.30 -1.02
N VAL A 194 -9.85 2.64 -0.16
CA VAL A 194 -10.25 1.34 0.40
C VAL A 194 -11.37 1.56 1.43
N PRO A 195 -12.45 0.76 1.39
CA PRO A 195 -13.53 0.85 2.37
C PRO A 195 -12.99 0.78 3.80
N GLY A 196 -13.40 1.73 4.63
CA GLY A 196 -12.87 1.91 5.99
C GLY A 196 -12.15 3.23 6.19
N SER A 197 -11.53 3.79 5.15
CA SER A 197 -10.83 5.09 5.25
C SER A 197 -11.75 6.18 5.79
N PHE A 198 -11.25 7.02 6.70
CA PHE A 198 -11.99 8.09 7.39
C PHE A 198 -13.29 7.65 8.10
N SER A 199 -13.46 6.36 8.40
CA SER A 199 -14.64 5.87 9.12
C SER A 199 -14.30 5.47 10.55
N SER A 200 -15.29 5.54 11.44
CA SER A 200 -15.18 4.96 12.79
C SER A 200 -15.03 3.43 12.77
N ASN A 201 -15.31 2.77 11.63
CA ASN A 201 -15.17 1.32 11.45
C ASN A 201 -13.71 0.86 11.26
N VAL A 202 -12.73 1.78 11.31
CA VAL A 202 -11.31 1.44 11.50
C VAL A 202 -11.05 1.03 12.96
N LEU A 203 -11.99 1.31 13.88
CA LEU A 203 -11.86 1.09 15.31
C LEU A 203 -12.50 -0.23 15.75
N GLY A 204 -11.67 -1.26 15.97
CA GLY A 204 -12.08 -2.45 16.72
C GLY A 204 -11.12 -3.63 16.57
N ASN A 205 -11.41 -4.73 17.25
CA ASN A 205 -10.70 -6.01 17.10
C ASN A 205 -10.78 -6.61 15.68
N TYR A 206 -11.57 -6.00 14.79
CA TYR A 206 -11.88 -6.44 13.44
C TYR A 206 -11.70 -5.29 12.43
N SER A 207 -10.48 -4.74 12.35
CA SER A 207 -10.17 -3.72 11.34
C SER A 207 -10.57 -4.24 9.95
N VAL A 208 -11.41 -3.49 9.23
CA VAL A 208 -11.86 -3.85 7.88
C VAL A 208 -10.68 -4.07 6.92
N PHE A 209 -9.54 -3.43 7.18
CA PHE A 209 -8.32 -3.64 6.39
C PHE A 209 -7.70 -5.00 6.64
N ARG A 210 -7.69 -5.48 7.90
CA ARG A 210 -7.12 -6.77 8.30
C ARG A 210 -8.04 -7.94 7.99
N ASP A 211 -9.35 -7.77 8.15
CA ASP A 211 -10.29 -8.87 8.00
C ASP A 211 -10.94 -8.89 6.60
N GLY A 212 -10.96 -7.73 5.93
CA GLY A 212 -11.43 -7.59 4.54
C GLY A 212 -10.36 -7.90 3.51
N SER A 213 -10.80 -7.99 2.26
CA SER A 213 -9.96 -8.25 1.08
C SER A 213 -10.76 -8.00 -0.21
N ASN A 214 -10.08 -7.64 -1.30
CA ASN A 214 -10.64 -7.70 -2.65
C ASN A 214 -10.17 -8.92 -3.46
N VAL A 215 -9.35 -9.79 -2.87
CA VAL A 215 -8.74 -10.96 -3.52
C VAL A 215 -8.98 -12.26 -2.72
N ASN A 216 -9.94 -12.23 -1.80
CA ASN A 216 -10.31 -13.35 -0.92
C ASN A 216 -9.12 -13.89 -0.10
N VAL A 217 -8.19 -13.01 0.27
CA VAL A 217 -7.10 -13.30 1.21
C VAL A 217 -7.23 -12.27 2.33
N PRO A 218 -7.76 -12.63 3.51
CA PRO A 218 -7.94 -11.70 4.62
C PRO A 218 -6.68 -10.87 4.88
N GLY A 219 -6.84 -9.56 4.97
CA GLY A 219 -5.75 -8.65 5.24
C GLY A 219 -4.92 -8.29 4.03
N ARG A 220 -5.30 -8.73 2.84
CA ARG A 220 -4.62 -8.40 1.58
C ARG A 220 -5.55 -7.70 0.61
N TRP A 221 -5.05 -6.60 0.08
CA TRP A 221 -5.70 -5.81 -0.95
C TRP A 221 -4.75 -5.65 -2.14
N ALA A 222 -5.22 -5.99 -3.34
CA ALA A 222 -4.39 -5.99 -4.55
C ALA A 222 -4.95 -5.05 -5.62
N PHE A 223 -4.11 -4.19 -6.17
CA PHE A 223 -4.51 -3.24 -7.20
C PHE A 223 -3.48 -3.19 -8.34
N ARG A 224 -3.98 -3.07 -9.58
CA ARG A 224 -3.16 -2.77 -10.76
C ARG A 224 -2.96 -1.25 -10.86
N LEU A 225 -1.74 -0.83 -11.20
CA LEU A 225 -1.30 0.56 -11.15
C LEU A 225 -0.65 1.05 -12.45
N ASP A 226 -0.31 0.20 -13.42
CA ASP A 226 0.33 0.67 -14.66
C ASP A 226 -0.62 1.43 -15.60
N HIS A 227 -1.92 1.17 -15.50
CA HIS A 227 -2.95 1.84 -16.29
C HIS A 227 -4.17 2.15 -15.43
N GLY A 228 -4.79 3.30 -15.69
CA GLY A 228 -6.06 3.69 -15.08
C GLY A 228 -7.14 2.64 -15.30
N SER A 229 -8.07 2.51 -14.36
CA SER A 229 -9.39 2.00 -14.72
C SER A 229 -9.91 2.91 -15.82
N ARG A 230 -9.88 2.44 -17.08
CA ARG A 230 -10.64 3.12 -18.13
C ARG A 230 -12.05 3.16 -17.59
N GLY A 231 -12.58 4.36 -17.41
CA GLY A 231 -14.01 4.53 -17.28
C GLY A 231 -14.70 3.62 -18.31
N CYS A 232 -15.66 2.84 -17.87
CA CYS A 232 -16.42 2.03 -18.81
C CYS A 232 -17.11 2.98 -19.80
N THR A 233 -17.14 2.58 -21.08
CA THR A 233 -17.91 3.29 -22.10
C THR A 233 -19.20 2.51 -22.31
N PHE A 234 -20.35 3.11 -21.99
CA PHE A 234 -21.67 2.52 -22.24
C PHE A 234 -22.48 3.51 -23.09
N GLN A 235 -22.94 3.08 -24.26
CA GLN A 235 -23.67 3.93 -25.22
C GLN A 235 -22.97 5.28 -25.49
N SER A 236 -21.68 5.25 -25.82
CA SER A 236 -20.91 6.45 -26.22
C SER A 236 -20.66 7.47 -25.11
N LYS A 237 -21.10 7.22 -23.87
CA LYS A 237 -20.86 8.08 -22.70
C LYS A 237 -19.74 7.50 -21.81
N ARG A 238 -18.90 8.38 -21.25
CA ARG A 238 -17.82 8.04 -20.32
C ARG A 238 -18.36 8.01 -18.89
N TYR A 239 -18.09 6.94 -18.15
CA TYR A 239 -18.48 6.79 -16.75
C TYR A 239 -17.24 6.65 -15.87
N ILE A 240 -17.25 7.18 -14.65
CA ILE A 240 -16.17 6.94 -13.68
C ILE A 240 -16.31 5.50 -13.15
N CYS A 241 -15.19 4.78 -13.05
CA CYS A 241 -15.17 3.47 -12.38
C CYS A 241 -15.27 3.70 -10.87
N VAL A 242 -16.47 3.52 -10.31
CA VAL A 242 -16.64 3.45 -8.86
C VAL A 242 -16.35 2.00 -8.46
N ALA A 243 -15.24 1.77 -7.77
CA ALA A 243 -14.94 0.48 -7.18
C ALA A 243 -16.01 0.16 -6.12
N HIS A 244 -17.02 -0.60 -6.50
CA HIS A 244 -17.94 -1.23 -5.55
C HIS A 244 -17.40 -2.65 -5.31
N LEU A 245 -16.70 -2.84 -4.20
CA LEU A 245 -16.33 -4.18 -3.74
C LEU A 245 -17.57 -4.83 -3.13
N GLN A 246 -18.39 -5.41 -3.98
CA GLN A 246 -19.41 -6.36 -3.56
C GLN A 246 -19.22 -7.64 -4.37
N THR A 247 -18.57 -8.60 -3.73
CA THR A 247 -18.43 -10.03 -4.08
C THR A 247 -17.37 -10.43 -5.11
N ALA A 248 -16.97 -11.69 -4.99
CA ALA A 248 -15.71 -12.32 -5.38
C ALA A 248 -15.39 -12.44 -6.88
N ASP A 249 -16.15 -11.81 -7.77
CA ASP A 249 -15.93 -11.90 -9.20
C ASP A 249 -15.67 -10.54 -9.80
N LEU A 250 -14.39 -10.32 -10.13
CA LEU A 250 -13.85 -9.15 -10.81
C LEU A 250 -13.95 -7.85 -10.00
N LEU A 251 -12.95 -6.98 -10.15
CA LEU A 251 -13.22 -5.55 -10.19
C LEU A 251 -14.14 -5.29 -11.39
N GLN A 252 -15.43 -5.63 -11.28
CA GLN A 252 -16.45 -5.12 -12.18
C GLN A 252 -16.70 -3.68 -11.76
N CYS A 253 -16.16 -2.75 -12.54
CA CYS A 253 -16.57 -1.35 -12.51
C CYS A 253 -18.10 -1.31 -12.64
N LYS A 254 -18.83 -0.97 -11.57
CA LYS A 254 -20.22 -0.54 -11.70
C LYS A 254 -20.19 0.90 -12.21
N CYS A 255 -20.51 1.08 -13.49
CA CYS A 255 -20.69 2.39 -14.08
C CYS A 255 -21.82 3.11 -13.33
N LYS A 256 -21.54 4.24 -12.66
CA LYS A 256 -22.57 5.11 -12.09
C LYS A 256 -22.71 6.36 -12.97
N TYR A 257 -23.94 6.70 -13.32
CA TYR A 257 -24.28 7.98 -13.96
C TYR A 257 -23.89 9.10 -13.00
N GLN A 258 -23.12 10.08 -13.47
CA GLN A 258 -22.90 11.33 -12.74
C GLN A 258 -24.03 12.29 -13.14
N TYR A 259 -24.73 12.87 -12.16
CA TYR A 259 -25.57 14.04 -12.42
C TYR A 259 -24.63 15.24 -12.53
N ASP A 260 -24.64 15.90 -13.69
CA ASP A 260 -24.02 17.20 -13.85
C ASP A 260 -24.87 18.20 -13.06
N GLY A 261 -24.33 18.65 -11.92
CA GLY A 261 -24.82 19.79 -11.15
C GLY A 261 -23.88 20.96 -11.37
#